data_AF-A0A658NL94-F1
#
_entry.id   AF-A0A658NL94-F1
#
_cell.length_a   1.000
_cell.length_b   1.000
_cell.length_c   1.000
_cell.angle_alpha   90.00
_cell.angle_beta   90.00
_cell.angle_gamma   90.00
#
_symmetry.space_group_name_H-M   'P 1'
#
loop_
_entity.id
_entity.type
_entity.pdbx_description
1 polymer ?
#
loop_
_entity_poly.entity_id
_entity_poly.type
_entity_poly.pdbx_seq_one_letter_code
_entity_poly.pdbx_strand_id
1 'polypeptide(L)' 'LNKIDLPGAEPEQRAQEIMDLIGSKREEILSVSAKEGTGVPALLEEIVRRVPHPRGREDAPLRALIFDTYYDRYRGA' A
#
# COMPACT_ATOMS: atom_id res chain seq x y z
N LEU A 1 2.61 -7.93 -4.09
CA LEU A 1 3.94 -8.52 -4.37
C LEU A 1 4.63 -7.73 -5.47
N ASN A 2 5.74 -7.06 -5.17
CA ASN A 2 6.47 -6.20 -6.12
C ASN A 2 7.66 -6.93 -6.76
N LYS A 3 8.26 -6.33 -7.80
CA LYS A 3 9.48 -6.78 -8.50
C LYS A 3 9.31 -8.06 -9.33
N ILE A 4 8.12 -8.27 -9.89
CA ILE A 4 7.84 -9.44 -10.73
C ILE A 4 8.61 -9.45 -12.06
N ASP A 5 9.25 -8.35 -12.40
CA ASP A 5 10.10 -8.17 -13.59
C ASP A 5 11.47 -8.84 -13.48
N LEU A 6 11.91 -9.23 -12.27
CA LEU A 6 13.23 -9.82 -12.10
C LEU A 6 13.29 -11.24 -12.69
N PRO A 7 14.39 -11.63 -13.38
CA PRO A 7 14.51 -12.96 -13.98
C PRO A 7 14.40 -14.13 -12.99
N GLY A 8 14.76 -13.90 -11.73
CA GLY A 8 14.65 -14.86 -10.63
C GLY A 8 13.43 -14.60 -9.73
N ALA A 9 12.47 -13.79 -10.17
CA ALA A 9 11.23 -13.63 -9.42
C ALA A 9 10.43 -14.94 -9.49
N GLU A 10 9.91 -15.38 -8.35
CA GLU A 10 9.03 -16.54 -8.23
C GLU A 10 7.65 -16.12 -7.70
N PRO A 11 6.85 -15.31 -8.44
CA PRO A 11 5.72 -14.60 -7.85
C PRO A 11 4.67 -15.51 -7.21
N GLU A 12 4.41 -16.68 -7.80
CA GLU A 12 3.42 -17.61 -7.26
C GLU A 12 3.90 -18.32 -6.00
N GLN A 13 5.17 -18.71 -5.93
CA GLN A 13 5.73 -19.29 -4.71
C GLN A 13 5.72 -18.26 -3.57
N ARG A 14 6.08 -17.00 -3.85
CA ARG A 14 6.03 -15.94 -2.84
C ARG A 14 4.60 -15.57 -2.45
N ALA A 15 3.64 -15.65 -3.38
CA ALA A 15 2.23 -15.48 -3.04
C ALA A 15 1.76 -16.60 -2.09
N GLN A 16 2.15 -17.86 -2.35
CA GLN A 16 1.84 -18.97 -1.46
C GLN A 16 2.45 -18.78 -0.06
N GLU A 17 3.72 -18.37 0.02
CA GLU A 17 4.37 -18.06 1.30
C GLU A 17 3.61 -16.96 2.07
N ILE A 18 3.12 -15.92 1.38
CA ILE A 18 2.29 -14.87 1.99
C ILE A 18 0.97 -15.44 2.51
N MET A 19 0.32 -16.32 1.75
CA MET A 19 -0.93 -16.98 2.18
C MET A 19 -0.70 -17.82 3.43
N ASP A 20 0.37 -18.61 3.46
CA ASP A 20 0.68 -19.50 4.57
C ASP A 20 1.06 -18.74 5.85
N LEU A 21 1.73 -17.58 5.71
CA LEU A 21 2.19 -16.78 6.85
C LEU A 21 1.15 -15.77 7.36
N ILE A 22 0.44 -15.08 6.46
CA ILE A 22 -0.46 -13.96 6.81
C ILE A 22 -1.93 -14.41 6.78
N GLY A 23 -2.25 -15.53 6.13
CA GLY A 23 -3.63 -16.00 5.98
C GLY A 23 -4.44 -15.21 4.93
N SER A 24 -3.76 -14.48 4.05
CA SER A 24 -4.41 -13.77 2.93
C SER A 24 -4.90 -14.77 1.87
N LYS A 25 -5.87 -14.36 1.05
CA LYS A 25 -6.29 -15.15 -0.11
C LYS A 25 -5.43 -14.82 -1.32
N ARG A 26 -5.29 -15.76 -2.28
CA ARG A 26 -4.49 -15.54 -3.48
C ARG A 26 -4.98 -14.32 -4.27
N GLU A 27 -6.28 -14.11 -4.36
CA GLU A 27 -6.92 -13.02 -5.11
C GLU A 27 -6.71 -11.65 -4.45
N GLU A 28 -6.29 -11.64 -3.18
CA GLU A 28 -5.95 -10.41 -2.47
C GLU A 28 -4.51 -9.96 -2.74
N ILE A 29 -3.67 -10.85 -3.28
CA ILE A 29 -2.26 -10.60 -3.56
C ILE A 29 -2.08 -10.09 -4.99
N LEU A 30 -1.94 -8.79 -5.12
CA LEU A 30 -1.66 -8.12 -6.38
C LEU A 30 -0.18 -8.23 -6.75
N SER A 31 0.10 -8.75 -7.94
CA SER A 31 1.45 -8.81 -8.51
C SER A 31 1.75 -7.55 -9.31
N VAL A 32 2.83 -6.84 -8.96
CA VAL A 32 3.21 -5.56 -9.57
C VAL A 32 4.69 -5.50 -9.90
N SER A 33 5.04 -4.72 -10.92
CA SER A 33 6.41 -4.22 -11.14
C SER A 33 6.38 -2.71 -11.06
N ALA A 34 6.95 -2.16 -9.99
CA ALA A 34 7.13 -0.71 -9.88
C ALA A 34 8.13 -0.16 -10.91
N LYS A 35 9.04 -1.00 -11.42
CA LYS A 35 10.05 -0.63 -12.42
C LYS A 35 9.43 -0.49 -13.82
N GLU A 36 8.65 -1.47 -14.23
CA GLU A 36 8.02 -1.51 -15.56
C GLU A 36 6.59 -0.92 -15.56
N GLY A 37 6.06 -0.56 -14.38
CA GLY A 37 4.70 -0.04 -14.20
C GLY A 37 3.60 -1.11 -14.29
N THR A 38 3.95 -2.37 -14.52
CA THR A 38 2.98 -3.47 -14.65
C THR A 38 2.16 -3.63 -13.36
N GLY A 39 0.83 -3.69 -13.51
CA GLY A 39 -0.10 -3.89 -12.39
C GLY A 39 -0.34 -2.65 -11.52
N VAL A 40 0.38 -1.54 -11.74
CA VAL A 40 0.20 -0.30 -10.96
C VAL A 40 -1.20 0.32 -11.15
N PRO A 41 -1.76 0.44 -12.37
CA PRO A 41 -3.12 0.97 -12.54
C PRO A 41 -4.17 0.13 -11.80
N ALA A 42 -4.09 -1.20 -11.92
CA ALA A 42 -4.98 -2.12 -11.21
C ALA A 42 -4.82 -2.02 -9.68
N LEU A 43 -3.60 -1.82 -9.18
CA LEU A 43 -3.35 -1.58 -7.76
C LEU A 43 -4.04 -0.30 -7.28
N LEU A 44 -3.98 0.79 -8.04
CA LEU A 44 -4.66 2.05 -7.68
C LEU A 44 -6.18 1.88 -7.62
N GLU A 45 -6.78 1.18 -8.59
CA GLU A 45 -8.21 0.87 -8.58
C GLU A 45 -8.60 0.04 -7.35
N GLU A 46 -7.80 -0.95 -6.98
CA GLU A 46 -8.06 -1.78 -5.81
C GLU A 46 -7.92 -1.00 -4.49
N ILE A 47 -7.03 0.00 -4.42
CA ILE A 47 -6.94 0.92 -3.28
C ILE A 47 -8.26 1.69 -3.14
N VAL A 48 -8.77 2.28 -4.22
CA VAL A 48 -10.05 3.01 -4.21
C VAL A 48 -11.21 2.10 -3.79
N ARG A 49 -11.22 0.86 -4.27
CA ARG A 49 -12.29 -0.11 -3.98
C ARG A 49 -12.27 -0.60 -2.52
N ARG A 50 -11.09 -0.79 -1.93
CA ARG A 50 -10.93 -1.47 -0.64
C ARG A 50 -10.70 -0.54 0.54
N VAL A 51 -10.05 0.61 0.34
CA VAL A 51 -9.75 1.55 1.43
C VAL A 51 -10.98 2.40 1.72
N PRO A 52 -11.52 2.37 2.95
CA PRO A 52 -12.67 3.18 3.28
C PRO A 52 -12.30 4.66 3.29
N HIS A 53 -13.27 5.51 2.96
CA HIS A 53 -13.12 6.96 3.12
C HIS A 53 -12.88 7.32 4.61
N PRO A 54 -12.13 8.40 4.89
CA PRO A 54 -11.92 8.86 6.26
C PRO A 54 -13.26 9.28 6.89
N ARG A 55 -13.43 8.99 8.18
CA ARG A 55 -14.63 9.35 8.95
C ARG A 55 -14.29 10.50 9.90
N GLY A 56 -15.15 11.52 9.94
CA GLY A 56 -14.95 12.69 10.79
C GLY A 56 -16.11 13.68 10.71
N ARG A 57 -16.04 14.74 11.53
CA ARG A 57 -17.00 15.85 11.56
C ARG A 57 -16.25 17.17 11.43
N GLU A 58 -16.61 17.97 10.43
CA GLU A 58 -15.99 19.27 10.17
C GLU A 58 -16.34 20.30 11.26
N ASP A 59 -17.48 20.14 11.94
CA ASP A 59 -17.97 21.02 12.99
C ASP A 59 -17.50 20.64 14.41
N ALA A 60 -16.74 19.55 14.54
CA ALA A 60 -16.20 19.12 15.82
C ALA A 60 -14.91 19.89 16.20
N PRO A 61 -14.53 19.94 17.49
CA PRO A 61 -13.24 20.48 17.89
C PRO A 61 -12.06 19.80 17.17
N LEU A 62 -11.04 20.58 16.79
CA LEU A 62 -9.86 20.08 16.09
C LEU A 62 -9.20 18.93 16.86
N ARG A 63 -8.99 17.82 16.16
CA ARG A 63 -8.22 16.68 16.63
C ARG A 63 -7.35 16.17 15.50
N ALA A 64 -6.03 16.25 15.68
CA ALA A 64 -5.04 15.79 14.72
C ALA A 64 -4.07 14.80 15.39
N LEU A 65 -3.59 13.82 14.61
CA LEU A 65 -2.55 12.89 15.03
C LEU A 65 -1.26 13.24 14.30
N ILE A 66 -0.23 13.63 15.06
CA ILE A 66 1.14 13.74 14.54
C ILE A 66 1.69 12.31 14.45
N PHE A 67 2.03 11.87 13.24
CA PHE A 67 2.59 10.54 12.99
C PHE A 67 4.01 10.57 12.44
N ASP A 68 4.46 11.72 11.93
CA ASP A 68 5.82 11.94 11.45
C ASP A 68 6.21 13.42 11.64
N THR A 69 7.50 13.69 11.77
CA THR A 69 8.06 15.04 11.96
C THR A 69 9.38 15.16 11.22
N TYR A 70 9.62 16.30 10.57
CA TYR A 70 10.91 16.62 9.99
C TYR A 70 11.29 18.06 10.34
N TYR A 71 12.60 18.31 10.52
CA TYR A 71 13.08 19.65 10.83
C TYR A 71 13.28 20.47 9.54
N ASP A 72 12.61 21.63 9.48
CA ASP A 72 12.79 22.64 8.45
C ASP A 72 13.55 23.84 9.03
N ARG A 73 14.65 24.25 8.39
CA ARG A 73 15.52 25.33 8.89
C ARG A 73 14.82 26.68 9.02
N TYR A 74 13.73 26.90 8.29
CA TYR A 74 12.98 28.16 8.29
C TYR A 74 11.63 28.03 9.02
N ARG A 75 11.02 26.83 9.02
CA ARG A 75 9.68 26.61 9.58
C ARG A 75 9.69 25.95 10.97
N GLY A 76 10.82 25.43 11.41
CA GLY A 76 10.96 24.74 12.70
C GLY A 76 10.73 23.24 12.61
N ALA A 77 10.45 22.62 13.75
CA ALA A 77 10.16 21.19 13.89
C ALA A 77 8.67 20.89 13.74
#